data_AF-A0A2N2Q639-F1
#
_entry.id   AF-A0A2N2Q639-F1
#
_cell.length_a   1.000
_cell.length_b   1.000
_cell.length_c   1.000
_cell.angle_alpha   90.00
_cell.angle_beta   90.00
_cell.angle_gamma   90.00
#
_symmetry.space_group_name_H-M   'P 1'
#
loop_
_entity.id
_entity.type
_entity.pdbx_description
1 polymer ?
#
loop_
_entity_poly.entity_id
_entity_poly.type
_entity_poly.pdbx_seq_one_letter_code
_entity_poly.pdbx_strand_id
1 'polypeptide(L)'
;MNKKLHVLWLGVALGLLPSVAAAEKAEPLRVCADPGNMPLSNNQGEGFQNKIADLIAKSMGTHATYFYRPYLNRGLTRQTFDNNECDILMDMSADDKRMMTTMPVYRSTFVLAYRNDRGLDIKSLDDPKLLNDMKVGVFQHSAIRTVLQERGIKRENTIVKTIAHDADLLPERQPHVQVRDVVDGKLDAAAIWGPMAGWYVSMKNAPLTIKPLNMLEDNMPLEFELGIGMKKNSHAMKARIEKVMLENKDQIRKILDDYGVPLVQCDHCVVSGDLPSHGAYQAHARRSLNSIKVKMTPPNEIPALIDAAVKSGSSLDQELINATLQTDTNRIEYLLQHGADINAKDVEGMTSLMHAVKTTDLTLINGLLEYGADPNLQDNDGWTASMHAVRQNDGKVMRLLAKFQANFDLLNYQGFSALGLAVQDNRSNVAVAMLDRGAKASVVMGDSGYTPLIIAAKAGNKVMAQTLLQYGAKPNEQNAGGFTALMLAAARNDVDLVHLLVKSGANTEIQSVGGKTAKMIAREENAKEALAILESYQHTKS
;
A
#
# COMPACT_ATOMS: atom_id res chain seq x y z
N MET A 1 -95.01 38.80 30.36
CA MET A 1 -93.56 39.05 30.38
C MET A 1 -92.90 37.96 31.21
N ASN A 2 -92.41 36.90 30.57
CA ASN A 2 -91.74 35.80 31.28
C ASN A 2 -90.83 35.00 30.34
N LYS A 3 -89.73 34.53 30.93
CA LYS A 3 -88.62 33.71 30.42
C LYS A 3 -88.96 32.68 29.33
N LYS A 4 -87.97 32.37 28.47
CA LYS A 4 -87.55 30.98 28.20
C LYS A 4 -86.14 30.89 27.58
N LEU A 5 -85.32 30.07 28.24
CA LEU A 5 -84.06 29.47 27.78
C LEU A 5 -84.28 28.70 26.47
N HIS A 6 -83.30 28.71 25.56
CA HIS A 6 -82.99 27.57 24.69
C HIS A 6 -81.47 27.43 24.50
N VAL A 7 -81.03 26.19 24.70
CA VAL A 7 -79.66 25.67 24.62
C VAL A 7 -79.37 25.28 23.16
N LEU A 8 -78.19 25.62 22.62
CA LEU A 8 -77.67 25.00 21.40
C LEU A 8 -76.16 24.72 21.50
N TRP A 9 -75.87 23.44 21.69
CA TRP A 9 -74.78 22.60 21.17
C TRP A 9 -73.47 23.26 20.68
N LEU A 10 -72.38 23.00 21.42
CA LEU A 10 -71.01 23.09 20.92
C LEU A 10 -70.68 21.89 20.02
N GLY A 11 -70.47 22.15 18.73
CA GLY A 11 -69.72 21.26 17.83
C GLY A 11 -68.38 21.93 17.47
N VAL A 12 -67.28 21.44 18.04
CA VAL A 12 -65.92 21.85 17.65
C VAL A 12 -65.53 21.04 16.41
N ALA A 13 -65.58 21.66 15.24
CA ALA A 13 -64.93 21.13 14.05
C ALA A 13 -63.45 21.55 14.08
N LEU A 14 -62.58 20.62 14.48
CA LEU A 14 -61.12 20.77 14.33
C LEU A 14 -60.80 20.72 12.83
N GLY A 15 -60.51 21.87 12.22
CA GLY A 15 -59.93 21.94 10.89
C GLY A 15 -58.51 21.39 10.91
N LEU A 16 -58.30 20.21 10.34
CA LEU A 16 -56.97 19.68 10.03
C LEU A 16 -56.37 20.52 8.90
N LEU A 17 -55.42 21.40 9.25
CA LEU A 17 -54.46 21.92 8.28
C LEU A 17 -53.50 20.77 7.91
N PRO A 18 -53.27 20.48 6.62
CA PRO A 18 -52.26 19.51 6.25
C PRO A 18 -50.88 20.08 6.60
N SER A 19 -50.15 19.38 7.47
CA SER A 19 -48.73 19.63 7.70
C SER A 19 -48.00 19.42 6.38
N VAL A 20 -47.50 20.50 5.78
CA VAL A 20 -46.51 20.41 4.71
C VAL A 20 -45.24 19.92 5.36
N ALA A 21 -45.02 18.60 5.31
CA ALA A 21 -43.72 18.02 5.60
C ALA A 21 -42.75 18.61 4.57
N ALA A 22 -41.86 19.49 5.01
CA ALA A 22 -40.73 19.93 4.21
C ALA A 22 -39.93 18.67 3.86
N ALA A 23 -39.89 18.32 2.57
CA ALA A 23 -39.02 17.27 2.08
C ALA A 23 -37.57 17.70 2.37
N GLU A 24 -36.95 17.08 3.37
CA GLU A 24 -35.51 17.14 3.58
C GLU A 24 -34.82 16.83 2.25
N LYS A 25 -34.06 17.79 1.72
CA LYS A 25 -33.26 17.54 0.50
C LYS A 25 -32.27 16.43 0.82
N ALA A 26 -32.41 15.28 0.16
CA ALA A 26 -31.49 14.17 0.31
C ALA A 26 -30.05 14.66 0.03
N GLU A 27 -29.14 14.44 0.97
CA GLU A 27 -27.72 14.80 0.80
C GLU A 27 -27.13 14.06 -0.42
N PRO A 28 -26.25 14.74 -1.21
CA PRO A 28 -25.60 14.11 -2.34
C PRO A 28 -24.67 12.98 -1.90
N LEU A 29 -24.58 11.92 -2.69
CA LEU A 29 -23.58 10.87 -2.50
C LEU A 29 -22.22 11.37 -2.99
N ARG A 30 -21.25 11.56 -2.10
CA ARG A 30 -19.91 12.08 -2.47
C ARG A 30 -19.00 10.92 -2.88
N VAL A 31 -18.47 10.98 -4.09
CA VAL A 31 -17.72 9.89 -4.72
C VAL A 31 -16.29 10.34 -4.97
N CYS A 32 -15.33 9.60 -4.45
CA CYS A 32 -13.93 9.80 -4.78
C CYS A 32 -13.64 9.19 -6.14
N ALA A 33 -13.09 9.99 -7.06
CA ALA A 33 -12.80 9.58 -8.43
C ALA A 33 -11.44 10.11 -8.91
N ASP A 34 -10.84 9.44 -9.88
CA ASP A 34 -9.56 9.84 -10.47
C ASP A 34 -9.80 10.65 -11.76
N PRO A 35 -9.26 11.87 -11.88
CA PRO A 35 -9.43 12.69 -13.07
C PRO A 35 -8.57 12.15 -14.22
N GLY A 36 -9.19 11.42 -15.14
CA GLY A 36 -8.59 10.98 -16.41
C GLY A 36 -8.20 9.51 -16.46
N ASN A 37 -8.45 8.75 -15.39
CA ASN A 37 -8.17 7.31 -15.32
C ASN A 37 -9.21 6.48 -16.08
N MET A 38 -9.33 6.73 -17.38
CA MET A 38 -10.20 5.95 -18.24
C MET A 38 -9.71 4.49 -18.33
N PRO A 39 -10.62 3.52 -18.35
CA PRO A 39 -12.08 3.66 -18.40
C PRO A 39 -12.79 3.78 -17.04
N LEU A 40 -12.05 3.84 -15.94
CA LEU A 40 -12.60 3.80 -14.60
C LEU A 40 -13.39 5.08 -14.31
N SER A 41 -12.74 6.23 -14.34
CA SER A 41 -13.35 7.53 -14.09
C SER A 41 -12.64 8.68 -14.79
N ASN A 42 -13.36 9.77 -15.06
CA ASN A 42 -12.79 11.06 -15.42
C ASN A 42 -13.69 12.22 -15.00
N ASN A 43 -13.17 13.45 -15.09
CA ASN A 43 -13.90 14.66 -14.72
C ASN A 43 -15.07 15.00 -15.67
N GLN A 44 -15.18 14.34 -16.82
CA GLN A 44 -16.34 14.43 -17.71
C GLN A 44 -17.47 13.44 -17.33
N GLY A 45 -17.26 12.52 -16.37
CA GLY A 45 -18.25 11.52 -15.99
C GLY A 45 -18.41 10.38 -17.01
N GLU A 46 -17.41 10.16 -17.85
CA GLU A 46 -17.42 9.19 -18.94
C GLU A 46 -16.91 7.81 -18.52
N GLY A 47 -16.36 7.64 -17.32
CA GLY A 47 -15.90 6.33 -16.86
C GLY A 47 -17.06 5.44 -16.41
N PHE A 48 -16.87 4.12 -16.42
CA PHE A 48 -17.92 3.22 -15.95
C PHE A 48 -18.16 3.36 -14.44
N GLN A 49 -17.14 3.72 -13.65
CA GLN A 49 -17.32 3.98 -12.21
C GLN A 49 -18.19 5.21 -11.99
N ASN A 50 -18.06 6.25 -12.83
CA ASN A 50 -18.97 7.40 -12.80
C ASN A 50 -20.41 6.96 -13.07
N LYS A 51 -20.63 6.19 -14.15
CA LYS A 51 -21.97 5.71 -14.52
C LYS A 51 -22.61 4.83 -13.45
N ILE A 52 -21.86 3.92 -12.84
CA ILE A 52 -22.36 3.07 -11.75
C ILE A 52 -22.66 3.92 -10.50
N ALA A 53 -21.79 4.85 -10.13
CA ALA A 53 -22.02 5.72 -8.97
C ALA A 53 -23.23 6.65 -9.17
N ASP A 54 -23.41 7.21 -10.36
CA ASP A 54 -24.59 8.01 -10.72
C ASP A 54 -25.89 7.18 -10.66
N LEU A 55 -25.85 5.94 -11.16
CA LEU A 55 -26.96 5.00 -11.07
C LEU A 55 -27.33 4.70 -9.62
N ILE A 56 -26.35 4.41 -8.77
CA ILE A 56 -26.55 4.16 -7.35
C ILE A 56 -27.16 5.38 -6.67
N ALA A 57 -26.58 6.57 -6.86
CA ALA A 57 -27.08 7.79 -6.25
C ALA A 57 -28.52 8.10 -6.67
N LYS A 58 -28.83 7.98 -7.96
CA LYS A 58 -30.18 8.16 -8.51
C LYS A 58 -31.18 7.19 -7.88
N SER A 59 -30.83 5.91 -7.80
CA SER A 59 -31.69 4.88 -7.20
C SER A 59 -31.83 5.01 -5.68
N MET A 60 -30.89 5.70 -5.01
CA MET A 60 -31.02 6.12 -3.61
C MET A 60 -31.92 7.36 -3.42
N GLY A 61 -32.44 7.95 -4.49
CA GLY A 61 -33.24 9.18 -4.45
C GLY A 61 -32.42 10.46 -4.28
N THR A 62 -31.13 10.41 -4.62
CA THR A 62 -30.20 11.56 -4.58
C THR A 62 -29.41 11.69 -5.89
N HIS A 63 -28.35 12.48 -5.89
CA HIS A 63 -27.40 12.64 -7.00
C HIS A 63 -25.98 12.44 -6.50
N ALA A 64 -25.07 12.04 -7.40
CA ALA A 64 -23.66 11.92 -7.07
C ALA A 64 -22.97 13.28 -7.20
N THR A 65 -21.99 13.52 -6.33
CA THR A 65 -21.01 14.60 -6.48
C THR A 65 -19.62 13.98 -6.42
N TYR A 66 -18.65 14.56 -7.12
CA TYR A 66 -17.35 13.94 -7.30
C TYR A 66 -16.23 14.79 -6.72
N PHE A 67 -15.35 14.15 -5.96
CA PHE A 67 -14.09 14.74 -5.53
C PHE A 67 -12.95 14.13 -6.35
N TYR A 68 -12.53 14.86 -7.38
CA TYR A 68 -11.48 14.44 -8.30
C TYR A 68 -10.09 14.74 -7.74
N ARG A 69 -9.27 13.70 -7.65
CA ARG A 69 -7.85 13.74 -7.28
C ARG A 69 -7.22 12.43 -7.77
N PRO A 70 -5.93 12.38 -8.14
CA PRO A 70 -5.29 11.12 -8.50
C PRO A 70 -5.22 10.14 -7.33
N TYR A 71 -5.29 8.84 -7.59
CA TYR A 71 -5.27 7.79 -6.57
C TYR A 71 -3.99 7.81 -5.72
N LEU A 72 -2.83 8.04 -6.34
CA LEU A 72 -1.55 8.17 -5.64
C LEU A 72 -1.50 9.41 -4.74
N ASN A 73 -2.11 10.53 -5.15
CA ASN A 73 -2.17 11.75 -4.35
C ASN A 73 -3.01 11.57 -3.08
N ARG A 74 -3.85 10.52 -3.00
CA ARG A 74 -4.60 10.13 -1.79
C ARG A 74 -3.87 9.13 -0.89
N GLY A 75 -2.60 8.81 -1.19
CA GLY A 75 -1.83 7.84 -0.43
C GLY A 75 -2.39 6.42 -0.52
N LEU A 76 -2.81 5.98 -1.71
CA LEU A 76 -3.27 4.60 -1.97
C LEU A 76 -4.41 4.14 -1.03
N THR A 77 -5.34 5.07 -0.74
CA THR A 77 -6.53 4.97 0.15
C THR A 77 -6.36 5.41 1.60
N ARG A 78 -5.14 5.66 2.07
CA ARG A 78 -4.88 6.01 3.48
C ARG A 78 -5.57 7.29 3.95
N GLN A 79 -5.76 8.26 3.06
CA GLN A 79 -6.34 9.56 3.41
C GLN A 79 -7.75 9.76 2.83
N THR A 80 -8.25 8.80 2.03
CA THR A 80 -9.48 8.97 1.23
C THR A 80 -10.69 9.32 2.08
N PHE A 81 -10.86 8.67 3.23
CA PHE A 81 -12.04 8.90 4.08
C PHE A 81 -11.74 9.74 5.33
N ASP A 82 -10.47 9.81 5.75
CA ASP A 82 -10.05 10.52 6.97
C ASP A 82 -10.26 12.04 6.86
N ASN A 83 -10.13 12.59 5.65
CA ASN A 83 -10.37 14.01 5.38
C ASN A 83 -11.85 14.38 5.15
N ASN A 84 -12.76 13.40 5.26
CA ASN A 84 -14.18 13.57 4.95
C ASN A 84 -14.46 14.15 3.54
N GLU A 85 -13.59 13.88 2.57
CA GLU A 85 -13.71 14.36 1.18
C GLU A 85 -14.81 13.62 0.41
N CYS A 86 -15.04 12.33 0.73
CA CYS A 86 -15.98 11.45 0.04
C CYS A 86 -16.69 10.49 1.00
N ASP A 87 -17.83 9.97 0.55
CA ASP A 87 -18.59 8.91 1.22
C ASP A 87 -18.16 7.52 0.71
N ILE A 88 -17.92 7.40 -0.59
CA ILE A 88 -17.56 6.14 -1.25
C ILE A 88 -16.37 6.27 -2.21
N LEU A 89 -15.71 5.14 -2.45
CA LEU A 89 -14.66 4.95 -3.46
C LEU A 89 -14.91 3.63 -4.20
N MET A 90 -14.98 3.69 -5.53
CA MET A 90 -15.24 2.55 -6.40
C MET A 90 -14.01 1.64 -6.54
N ASP A 91 -14.25 0.38 -6.93
CA ASP A 91 -13.26 -0.66 -7.24
C ASP A 91 -12.22 -0.87 -6.13
N MET A 92 -12.70 -1.06 -4.92
CA MET A 92 -11.87 -1.46 -3.80
C MET A 92 -11.91 -2.96 -3.59
N SER A 93 -10.74 -3.56 -3.30
CA SER A 93 -10.65 -5.00 -3.03
C SER A 93 -11.63 -5.36 -1.92
N ALA A 94 -12.51 -6.33 -2.16
CA ALA A 94 -13.60 -6.65 -1.23
C ALA A 94 -13.11 -7.10 0.16
N ASP A 95 -11.85 -7.51 0.29
CA ASP A 95 -11.17 -7.94 1.52
C ASP A 95 -10.26 -6.86 2.15
N ASP A 96 -10.31 -5.60 1.70
CA ASP A 96 -9.45 -4.53 2.21
C ASP A 96 -9.76 -4.15 3.68
N LYS A 97 -8.92 -4.63 4.60
CA LYS A 97 -9.02 -4.39 6.05
C LYS A 97 -8.88 -2.93 6.49
N ARG A 98 -8.50 -2.01 5.60
CA ARG A 98 -8.32 -0.58 5.90
C ARG A 98 -9.65 0.18 5.85
N MET A 99 -10.66 -0.35 5.19
CA MET A 99 -11.97 0.29 5.02
C MET A 99 -13.11 -0.72 5.17
N MET A 100 -14.36 -0.25 5.16
CA MET A 100 -15.52 -1.12 4.94
C MET A 100 -15.76 -1.21 3.44
N THR A 101 -16.08 -2.39 2.95
CA THR A 101 -16.43 -2.64 1.54
C THR A 101 -17.83 -3.24 1.46
N THR A 102 -18.53 -2.97 0.37
CA THR A 102 -19.73 -3.74 -0.01
C THR A 102 -19.35 -5.17 -0.40
N MET A 103 -20.34 -6.04 -0.60
CA MET A 103 -20.19 -7.18 -1.48
C MET A 103 -19.62 -6.73 -2.82
N PRO A 104 -18.82 -7.57 -3.50
CA PRO A 104 -18.20 -7.18 -4.75
C PRO A 104 -19.26 -6.80 -5.79
N VAL A 105 -19.01 -5.71 -6.50
CA VAL A 105 -19.82 -5.32 -7.66
C VAL A 105 -19.58 -6.32 -8.78
N TYR A 106 -18.33 -6.62 -9.08
CA TYR A 106 -17.92 -7.58 -10.09
C TYR A 106 -16.56 -8.22 -9.75
N ARG A 107 -16.21 -9.29 -10.46
CA ARG A 107 -14.87 -9.85 -10.49
C ARG A 107 -14.30 -9.70 -11.90
N SER A 108 -13.03 -9.30 -12.00
CA SER A 108 -12.33 -9.22 -13.28
C SER A 108 -10.91 -9.74 -13.14
N THR A 109 -10.14 -9.70 -14.22
CA THR A 109 -8.82 -10.32 -14.32
C THR A 109 -7.83 -9.44 -15.08
N PHE A 110 -6.54 -9.69 -14.89
CA PHE A 110 -5.53 -9.21 -15.82
C PHE A 110 -5.73 -9.86 -17.20
N VAL A 111 -5.39 -9.13 -18.26
CA VAL A 111 -5.42 -9.64 -19.63
C VAL A 111 -4.10 -9.39 -20.33
N LEU A 112 -3.77 -10.24 -21.30
CA LEU A 112 -2.75 -9.96 -22.31
C LEU A 112 -3.44 -9.38 -23.54
N ALA A 113 -3.20 -8.11 -23.82
CA ALA A 113 -3.74 -7.41 -24.97
C ALA A 113 -2.66 -7.30 -26.07
N TYR A 114 -2.97 -7.76 -27.28
CA TYR A 114 -2.09 -7.68 -28.44
C TYR A 114 -2.90 -7.46 -29.71
N ARG A 115 -2.28 -6.93 -30.77
CA ARG A 115 -3.01 -6.66 -32.02
C ARG A 115 -3.46 -7.95 -32.71
N ASN A 116 -4.73 -8.02 -33.11
CA ASN A 116 -5.31 -9.20 -33.75
C ASN A 116 -4.84 -9.40 -35.20
N ASP A 117 -4.35 -8.35 -35.85
CA ASP A 117 -3.82 -8.37 -37.21
C ASP A 117 -2.41 -8.95 -37.34
N ARG A 118 -1.77 -9.32 -36.21
CA ARG A 118 -0.44 -9.93 -36.19
C ARG A 118 -0.43 -11.45 -36.24
N GLY A 119 -1.60 -12.09 -36.25
CA GLY A 119 -1.71 -13.55 -36.30
C GLY A 119 -1.09 -14.26 -35.09
N LEU A 120 -1.09 -13.61 -33.92
CA LEU A 120 -0.61 -14.20 -32.67
C LEU A 120 -1.70 -15.05 -32.01
N ASP A 121 -1.35 -16.27 -31.61
CA ASP A 121 -2.23 -17.19 -30.86
C ASP A 121 -1.50 -17.69 -29.60
N ILE A 122 -1.50 -16.86 -28.55
CA ILE A 122 -0.83 -17.16 -27.29
C ILE A 122 -1.71 -18.10 -26.46
N LYS A 123 -1.28 -19.36 -26.32
CA LYS A 123 -2.00 -20.41 -25.57
C LYS A 123 -1.47 -20.63 -24.16
N SER A 124 -0.26 -20.19 -23.87
CA SER A 124 0.38 -20.30 -22.56
C SER A 124 1.26 -19.08 -22.31
N LEU A 125 1.46 -18.74 -21.04
CA LEU A 125 2.45 -17.74 -20.64
C LEU A 125 3.90 -18.25 -20.81
N ASP A 126 4.09 -19.53 -21.10
CA ASP A 126 5.39 -20.12 -21.47
C ASP A 126 5.69 -20.02 -22.98
N ASP A 127 4.86 -19.31 -23.76
CA ASP A 127 5.05 -19.17 -25.20
C ASP A 127 6.42 -18.54 -25.51
N PRO A 128 7.29 -19.21 -26.30
CA PRO A 128 8.63 -18.70 -26.56
C PRO A 128 8.67 -17.33 -27.23
N LYS A 129 7.69 -16.99 -28.08
CA LYS A 129 7.62 -15.68 -28.73
C LYS A 129 7.27 -14.61 -27.71
N LEU A 130 6.32 -14.91 -26.81
CA LEU A 130 5.96 -14.01 -25.70
C LEU A 130 7.17 -13.71 -24.82
N LEU A 131 7.96 -14.72 -24.47
CA LEU A 131 9.06 -14.58 -23.53
C LEU A 131 10.33 -13.97 -24.15
N ASN A 132 10.63 -14.30 -25.41
CA ASN A 132 11.92 -13.97 -26.05
C ASN A 132 11.87 -12.84 -27.07
N ASP A 133 10.72 -12.65 -27.74
CA ASP A 133 10.64 -11.81 -28.94
C ASP A 133 9.73 -10.57 -28.75
N MET A 134 8.78 -10.62 -27.82
CA MET A 134 7.78 -9.57 -27.62
C MET A 134 8.18 -8.55 -26.56
N LYS A 135 8.02 -7.26 -26.86
CA LYS A 135 8.02 -6.17 -25.88
C LYS A 135 6.65 -6.09 -25.21
N VAL A 136 6.60 -6.45 -23.94
CA VAL A 136 5.38 -6.53 -23.13
C VAL A 136 5.34 -5.39 -22.12
N GLY A 137 4.33 -4.53 -22.21
CA GLY A 137 4.03 -3.52 -21.21
C GLY A 137 3.42 -4.13 -19.95
N VAL A 138 3.95 -3.79 -18.77
CA VAL A 138 3.42 -4.21 -17.46
C VAL A 138 3.47 -3.08 -16.44
N PHE A 139 2.64 -3.12 -15.39
CA PHE A 139 2.80 -2.19 -14.26
C PHE A 139 3.86 -2.64 -13.26
N GLN A 140 4.53 -1.69 -12.62
CA GLN A 140 5.60 -1.93 -11.65
C GLN A 140 5.24 -2.95 -10.56
N HIS A 141 4.01 -2.91 -10.05
CA HIS A 141 3.54 -3.74 -8.94
C HIS A 141 2.45 -4.75 -9.34
N SER A 142 2.24 -5.01 -10.63
CA SER A 142 1.21 -5.99 -11.03
C SER A 142 1.64 -7.43 -10.75
N ALA A 143 0.69 -8.26 -10.32
CA ALA A 143 0.93 -9.69 -10.13
C ALA A 143 1.43 -10.35 -11.43
N ILE A 144 0.84 -9.98 -12.58
CA ILE A 144 1.26 -10.53 -13.87
C ILE A 144 2.72 -10.20 -14.25
N ARG A 145 3.27 -9.07 -13.80
CA ARG A 145 4.70 -8.80 -14.00
C ARG A 145 5.55 -9.88 -13.33
N THR A 146 5.18 -10.25 -12.10
CA THR A 146 5.85 -11.31 -11.34
C THR A 146 5.73 -12.64 -12.07
N VAL A 147 4.53 -13.01 -12.53
CA VAL A 147 4.29 -14.24 -13.29
C VAL A 147 5.17 -14.32 -14.54
N LEU A 148 5.20 -13.26 -15.37
CA LEU A 148 6.02 -13.26 -16.58
C LEU A 148 7.53 -13.35 -16.27
N GLN A 149 7.98 -12.69 -15.20
CA GLN A 149 9.37 -12.75 -14.74
C GLN A 149 9.75 -14.14 -14.25
N GLU A 150 8.88 -14.80 -13.47
CA GLU A 150 9.09 -16.18 -13.00
C GLU A 150 9.11 -17.19 -14.16
N ARG A 151 8.38 -16.90 -15.24
CA ARG A 151 8.39 -17.68 -16.48
C ARG A 151 9.53 -17.32 -17.43
N GLY A 152 10.39 -16.37 -17.06
CA GLY A 152 11.65 -16.09 -17.76
C GLY A 152 11.55 -15.10 -18.91
N ILE A 153 10.56 -14.19 -18.92
CA ILE A 153 10.57 -13.07 -19.87
C ILE A 153 11.85 -12.26 -19.68
N LYS A 154 12.50 -11.88 -20.79
CA LYS A 154 13.71 -11.05 -20.72
C LYS A 154 13.40 -9.67 -20.11
N ARG A 155 14.32 -9.15 -19.30
CA ARG A 155 14.12 -7.87 -18.59
C ARG A 155 13.97 -6.71 -19.57
N GLU A 156 14.75 -6.70 -20.64
CA GLU A 156 14.69 -5.74 -21.74
C GLU A 156 13.39 -5.80 -22.54
N ASN A 157 12.71 -6.95 -22.52
CA ASN A 157 11.41 -7.16 -23.15
C ASN A 157 10.24 -6.76 -22.24
N THR A 158 10.50 -6.48 -20.96
CA THR A 158 9.48 -6.07 -19.99
C THR A 158 9.48 -4.56 -19.83
N ILE A 159 8.54 -3.88 -20.50
CA ILE A 159 8.42 -2.43 -20.44
C ILE A 159 7.57 -2.03 -19.23
N VAL A 160 8.26 -1.69 -18.14
CA VAL A 160 7.60 -1.36 -16.87
C VAL A 160 7.07 0.07 -16.88
N LYS A 161 5.76 0.22 -16.68
CA LYS A 161 5.11 1.51 -16.43
C LYS A 161 4.94 1.73 -14.92
N THR A 162 5.42 2.87 -14.45
CA THR A 162 5.20 3.36 -13.08
C THR A 162 3.87 4.10 -13.01
N ILE A 163 3.13 3.92 -11.92
CA ILE A 163 1.93 4.71 -11.66
C ILE A 163 2.39 6.13 -11.28
N ALA A 164 1.87 7.14 -11.96
CA ALA A 164 2.29 8.53 -11.78
C ALA A 164 1.30 9.32 -10.90
N HIS A 165 1.85 10.17 -10.04
CA HIS A 165 1.06 11.01 -9.13
C HIS A 165 0.39 12.20 -9.85
N ASP A 166 0.87 12.52 -11.05
CA ASP A 166 0.43 13.61 -11.93
C ASP A 166 -0.20 13.10 -13.23
N ALA A 167 -0.75 11.88 -13.21
CA ALA A 167 -1.38 11.27 -14.39
C ALA A 167 -2.57 12.08 -14.93
N ASP A 168 -3.20 12.89 -14.07
CA ASP A 168 -4.26 13.83 -14.42
C ASP A 168 -3.77 15.04 -15.22
N LEU A 169 -2.52 15.47 -14.99
CA LEU A 169 -1.89 16.57 -15.71
C LEU A 169 -1.26 16.11 -17.03
N LEU A 170 -0.88 14.84 -17.10
CA LEU A 170 -0.08 14.25 -18.18
C LEU A 170 -0.74 13.00 -18.75
N PRO A 171 -1.57 13.12 -19.81
CA PRO A 171 -2.34 12.01 -20.37
C PRO A 171 -1.50 10.79 -20.80
N GLU A 172 -0.24 10.98 -21.17
CA GLU A 172 0.72 9.91 -21.52
C GLU A 172 1.18 9.07 -20.31
N ARG A 173 0.88 9.53 -19.10
CA ARG A 173 1.15 8.81 -17.85
C ARG A 173 -0.07 8.04 -17.33
N GLN A 174 -1.21 8.15 -18.00
CA GLN A 174 -2.41 7.40 -17.63
C GLN A 174 -2.20 5.88 -17.76
N PRO A 175 -2.78 5.08 -16.84
CA PRO A 175 -2.56 3.63 -16.81
C PRO A 175 -2.87 2.91 -18.13
N HIS A 176 -3.97 3.28 -18.78
CA HIS A 176 -4.43 2.63 -20.02
C HIS A 176 -3.51 2.88 -21.24
N VAL A 177 -2.53 3.79 -21.13
CA VAL A 177 -1.63 4.17 -22.24
C VAL A 177 -0.85 2.99 -22.80
N GLN A 178 -0.54 1.97 -21.99
CA GLN A 178 0.15 0.78 -22.51
C GLN A 178 -0.69 0.05 -23.57
N VAL A 179 -2.02 0.08 -23.47
CA VAL A 179 -2.91 -0.50 -24.49
C VAL A 179 -2.86 0.34 -25.77
N ARG A 180 -2.84 1.68 -25.65
CA ARG A 180 -2.62 2.58 -26.79
C ARG A 180 -1.29 2.28 -27.47
N ASP A 181 -0.22 2.11 -26.69
CA ASP A 181 1.11 1.86 -27.22
C ASP A 181 1.18 0.51 -27.96
N VAL A 182 0.34 -0.48 -27.61
CA VAL A 182 0.14 -1.70 -28.42
C VAL A 182 -0.58 -1.40 -29.73
N VAL A 183 -1.66 -0.62 -29.70
CA VAL A 183 -2.38 -0.20 -30.92
C VAL A 183 -1.45 0.55 -31.88
N ASP A 184 -0.67 1.49 -31.34
CA ASP A 184 0.30 2.31 -32.07
C ASP A 184 1.53 1.51 -32.55
N GLY A 185 1.69 0.24 -32.13
CA GLY A 185 2.83 -0.61 -32.50
C GLY A 185 4.13 -0.30 -31.78
N LYS A 186 4.09 0.45 -30.68
CA LYS A 186 5.26 0.72 -29.81
C LYS A 186 5.53 -0.45 -28.85
N LEU A 187 4.49 -1.19 -28.49
CA LEU A 187 4.57 -2.45 -27.73
C LEU A 187 3.98 -3.59 -28.55
N ASP A 188 4.52 -4.80 -28.37
CA ASP A 188 3.96 -6.00 -29.00
C ASP A 188 2.72 -6.50 -28.24
N ALA A 189 2.73 -6.35 -26.92
CA ALA A 189 1.58 -6.63 -26.06
C ALA A 189 1.58 -5.79 -24.78
N ALA A 190 0.45 -5.75 -24.09
CA ALA A 190 0.31 -5.19 -22.75
C ALA A 190 -0.36 -6.21 -21.83
N ALA A 191 0.31 -6.58 -20.74
CA ALA A 191 -0.26 -7.40 -19.68
C ALA A 191 -0.80 -6.49 -18.58
N ILE A 192 -2.10 -6.20 -18.64
CA ILE A 192 -2.72 -5.07 -17.95
C ILE A 192 -4.07 -5.45 -17.33
N TRP A 193 -4.58 -4.62 -16.42
CA TRP A 193 -5.90 -4.79 -15.84
C TRP A 193 -6.99 -4.83 -16.92
N GLY A 194 -7.82 -5.87 -16.89
CA GLY A 194 -8.77 -6.21 -17.95
C GLY A 194 -9.67 -5.07 -18.44
N PRO A 195 -10.36 -4.32 -17.56
CA PRO A 195 -11.17 -3.17 -17.95
C PRO A 195 -10.44 -2.20 -18.87
N MET A 196 -9.15 -1.93 -18.63
CA MET A 196 -8.38 -0.97 -19.44
C MET A 196 -8.25 -1.43 -20.89
N ALA A 197 -8.03 -2.72 -21.14
CA ALA A 197 -7.94 -3.25 -22.49
C ALA A 197 -9.32 -3.45 -23.13
N GLY A 198 -10.30 -3.89 -22.34
CA GLY A 198 -11.69 -4.06 -22.75
C GLY A 198 -12.28 -2.78 -23.35
N TRP A 199 -12.00 -1.64 -22.72
CA TRP A 199 -12.46 -0.34 -23.20
C TRP A 199 -11.93 0.01 -24.60
N TYR A 200 -10.67 -0.35 -24.89
CA TYR A 200 -10.13 -0.15 -26.23
C TYR A 200 -10.84 -1.03 -27.26
N VAL A 201 -11.16 -2.27 -26.92
CA VAL A 201 -11.89 -3.17 -27.81
C VAL A 201 -13.31 -2.66 -28.04
N SER A 202 -14.11 -2.45 -26.98
CA SER A 202 -15.54 -2.18 -27.10
C SER A 202 -15.87 -0.72 -27.46
N MET A 203 -15.18 0.25 -26.85
CA MET A 203 -15.54 1.67 -27.00
C MET A 203 -14.64 2.42 -27.99
N LYS A 204 -13.40 1.92 -28.22
CA LYS A 204 -12.49 2.50 -29.22
C LYS A 204 -12.40 1.67 -30.50
N ASN A 205 -13.06 0.51 -30.58
CA ASN A 205 -13.01 -0.41 -31.72
C ASN A 205 -11.56 -0.75 -32.13
N ALA A 206 -10.65 -0.84 -31.15
CA ALA A 206 -9.26 -1.12 -31.40
C ALA A 206 -9.08 -2.57 -31.87
N PRO A 207 -8.17 -2.84 -32.83
CA PRO A 207 -7.94 -4.17 -33.39
C PRO A 207 -7.10 -5.04 -32.43
N LEU A 208 -7.63 -5.31 -31.25
CA LEU A 208 -6.94 -6.04 -30.19
C LEU A 208 -7.61 -7.39 -29.91
N THR A 209 -6.80 -8.40 -29.67
CA THR A 209 -7.19 -9.60 -28.94
C THR A 209 -6.88 -9.36 -27.47
N ILE A 210 -7.86 -9.60 -26.58
CA ILE A 210 -7.65 -9.62 -25.13
C ILE A 210 -7.74 -11.06 -24.64
N LYS A 211 -6.66 -11.58 -24.06
CA LYS A 211 -6.59 -12.93 -23.51
C LYS A 211 -6.68 -12.85 -21.98
N PRO A 212 -7.77 -13.33 -21.35
CA PRO A 212 -7.88 -13.40 -19.89
C PRO A 212 -6.75 -14.23 -19.30
N LEU A 213 -6.00 -13.66 -18.36
CA LEU A 213 -4.79 -14.27 -17.85
C LEU A 213 -5.03 -15.24 -16.71
N ASN A 214 -6.17 -15.13 -16.02
CA ASN A 214 -6.59 -16.20 -15.11
C ASN A 214 -6.66 -17.53 -15.87
N MET A 215 -7.18 -17.54 -17.10
CA MET A 215 -7.23 -18.74 -17.94
C MET A 215 -5.85 -19.32 -18.35
N LEU A 216 -4.74 -18.63 -18.07
CA LEU A 216 -3.38 -19.06 -18.37
C LEU A 216 -2.49 -19.23 -17.13
N GLU A 217 -3.01 -18.92 -15.93
CA GLU A 217 -2.26 -18.95 -14.67
C GLU A 217 -3.16 -19.44 -13.54
N ASP A 218 -2.86 -20.64 -13.04
CA ASP A 218 -3.66 -21.30 -12.01
C ASP A 218 -3.17 -21.05 -10.58
N ASN A 219 -1.93 -20.57 -10.41
CA ASN A 219 -1.25 -20.51 -9.11
C ASN A 219 -1.29 -19.11 -8.50
N MET A 220 -0.97 -18.09 -9.30
CA MET A 220 -0.94 -16.71 -8.83
C MET A 220 -2.30 -16.03 -9.04
N PRO A 221 -2.87 -15.38 -8.00
CA PRO A 221 -4.12 -14.64 -8.15
C PRO A 221 -3.99 -13.52 -9.20
N LEU A 222 -4.65 -13.71 -10.35
CA LEU A 222 -4.76 -12.71 -11.41
C LEU A 222 -6.19 -12.16 -11.58
N GLU A 223 -7.16 -12.70 -10.84
CA GLU A 223 -8.52 -12.19 -10.75
C GLU A 223 -8.79 -11.55 -9.38
N PHE A 224 -9.56 -10.46 -9.37
CA PHE A 224 -9.84 -9.67 -8.19
C PHE A 224 -11.31 -9.27 -8.12
N GLU A 225 -11.87 -9.38 -6.92
CA GLU A 225 -13.22 -8.94 -6.57
C GLU A 225 -13.19 -7.46 -6.20
N LEU A 226 -14.00 -6.66 -6.91
CA LEU A 226 -14.03 -5.22 -6.77
C LEU A 226 -15.38 -4.77 -6.22
N GLY A 227 -15.36 -4.23 -4.99
CA GLY A 227 -16.48 -3.65 -4.27
C GLY A 227 -16.40 -2.13 -4.17
N ILE A 228 -17.32 -1.54 -3.39
CA ILE A 228 -17.33 -0.11 -3.09
C ILE A 228 -16.84 0.09 -1.65
N GLY A 229 -15.74 0.83 -1.52
CA GLY A 229 -15.13 1.18 -0.23
C GLY A 229 -15.82 2.38 0.42
N MET A 230 -15.86 2.39 1.75
CA MET A 230 -16.39 3.45 2.61
C MET A 230 -15.78 3.41 4.02
N LYS A 231 -16.11 4.37 4.88
CA LYS A 231 -15.66 4.41 6.29
C LYS A 231 -16.05 3.13 7.06
N LYS A 232 -15.18 2.68 7.98
CA LYS A 232 -15.30 1.41 8.74
C LYS A 232 -16.59 1.20 9.54
N ASN A 233 -17.38 2.26 9.76
CA ASN A 233 -18.63 2.20 10.54
C ASN A 233 -19.88 2.57 9.71
N SER A 234 -19.76 2.71 8.38
CA SER A 234 -20.84 3.12 7.49
C SER A 234 -21.85 2.00 7.17
N HIS A 235 -22.28 1.21 8.17
CA HIS A 235 -23.12 0.02 7.97
C HIS A 235 -24.46 0.32 7.29
N ALA A 236 -25.12 1.42 7.67
CA ALA A 236 -26.40 1.81 7.07
C ALA A 236 -26.24 2.20 5.58
N MET A 237 -25.16 2.91 5.26
CA MET A 237 -24.82 3.28 3.88
C MET A 237 -24.48 2.04 3.06
N LYS A 238 -23.66 1.13 3.61
CA LYS A 238 -23.35 -0.17 2.99
C LYS A 238 -24.63 -0.92 2.62
N ALA A 239 -25.53 -1.13 3.59
CA ALA A 239 -26.77 -1.86 3.37
C ALA A 239 -27.66 -1.19 2.30
N ARG A 240 -27.75 0.15 2.31
CA ARG A 240 -28.52 0.90 1.31
C ARG A 240 -27.91 0.77 -0.09
N ILE A 241 -26.59 0.89 -0.22
CA ILE A 241 -25.89 0.75 -1.50
C ILE A 241 -26.03 -0.68 -2.03
N GLU A 242 -25.81 -1.71 -1.20
CA GLU A 242 -25.93 -3.11 -1.61
C GLU A 242 -27.33 -3.45 -2.10
N LYS A 243 -28.36 -2.98 -1.39
CA LYS A 243 -29.76 -3.14 -1.84
C LYS A 243 -29.96 -2.54 -3.23
N VAL A 244 -29.53 -1.29 -3.42
CA VAL A 244 -29.67 -0.59 -4.71
C VAL A 244 -28.87 -1.28 -5.82
N MET A 245 -27.66 -1.74 -5.53
CA MET A 245 -26.87 -2.48 -6.52
C MET A 245 -27.57 -3.77 -6.98
N LEU A 246 -28.15 -4.53 -6.05
CA LEU A 246 -28.89 -5.75 -6.37
C LEU A 246 -30.17 -5.46 -7.19
N GLU A 247 -30.89 -4.39 -6.87
CA GLU A 247 -32.08 -3.95 -7.62
C GLU A 247 -31.73 -3.48 -9.05
N ASN A 248 -30.52 -2.99 -9.26
CA ASN A 248 -30.08 -2.43 -10.54
C ASN A 248 -29.00 -3.29 -11.24
N LYS A 249 -28.86 -4.57 -10.85
CA LYS A 249 -27.78 -5.45 -11.31
C LYS A 249 -27.67 -5.57 -12.83
N ASP A 250 -28.79 -5.61 -13.55
CA ASP A 250 -28.79 -5.76 -15.01
C ASP A 250 -28.29 -4.49 -15.71
N GLN A 251 -28.58 -3.32 -15.14
CA GLN A 251 -28.05 -2.04 -15.63
C GLN A 251 -26.56 -1.91 -15.33
N ILE A 252 -26.10 -2.36 -14.15
CA ILE A 252 -24.68 -2.41 -13.79
C ILE A 252 -23.94 -3.37 -14.74
N ARG A 253 -24.50 -4.57 -15.00
CA ARG A 253 -23.97 -5.53 -15.98
C ARG A 253 -23.84 -4.90 -17.35
N LYS A 254 -24.90 -4.24 -17.83
CA LYS A 254 -24.87 -3.55 -19.13
C LYS A 254 -23.74 -2.51 -19.19
N ILE A 255 -23.57 -1.70 -18.14
CA ILE A 255 -22.48 -0.72 -18.08
C ILE A 255 -21.11 -1.42 -18.20
N LEU A 256 -20.89 -2.51 -17.47
CA LEU A 256 -19.62 -3.25 -17.53
C LEU A 256 -19.38 -3.89 -18.91
N ASP A 257 -20.42 -4.45 -19.52
CA ASP A 257 -20.37 -5.04 -20.87
C ASP A 257 -20.09 -3.99 -21.95
N ASP A 258 -20.72 -2.81 -21.88
CA ASP A 258 -20.50 -1.70 -22.82
C ASP A 258 -19.01 -1.26 -22.82
N TYR A 259 -18.32 -1.39 -21.69
CA TYR A 259 -16.89 -1.08 -21.55
C TYR A 259 -15.99 -2.27 -21.81
N GLY A 260 -16.53 -3.44 -22.18
CA GLY A 260 -15.76 -4.64 -22.45
C GLY A 260 -15.02 -5.19 -21.25
N VAL A 261 -15.52 -4.96 -20.02
CA VAL A 261 -14.89 -5.49 -18.81
C VAL A 261 -14.88 -7.03 -18.91
N PRO A 262 -13.71 -7.70 -18.79
CA PRO A 262 -13.65 -9.15 -18.79
C PRO A 262 -14.16 -9.66 -17.45
N LEU A 263 -15.46 -9.98 -17.40
CA LEU A 263 -16.14 -10.40 -16.18
C LEU A 263 -15.87 -11.89 -15.91
N VAL A 264 -15.40 -12.17 -14.70
CA VAL A 264 -15.18 -13.53 -14.18
C VAL A 264 -16.40 -13.99 -13.38
N GLN A 265 -16.73 -15.27 -13.46
CA GLN A 265 -17.77 -15.90 -12.66
C GLN A 265 -17.57 -15.61 -11.16
N CYS A 266 -18.65 -15.18 -10.50
CA CYS A 266 -18.63 -14.80 -9.10
C CYS A 266 -20.04 -14.89 -8.51
N ASP A 267 -20.30 -15.97 -7.78
CA ASP A 267 -21.65 -16.29 -7.28
C ASP A 267 -22.14 -15.34 -6.18
N HIS A 268 -21.22 -14.62 -5.53
CA HIS A 268 -21.51 -13.63 -4.49
C HIS A 268 -21.30 -12.17 -4.93
N CYS A 269 -21.02 -11.93 -6.22
CA CYS A 269 -20.96 -10.59 -6.79
C CYS A 269 -22.35 -10.09 -7.17
N VAL A 270 -22.53 -8.76 -7.23
CA VAL A 270 -23.74 -8.14 -7.81
C VAL A 270 -23.90 -8.56 -9.28
N VAL A 271 -22.79 -8.54 -10.02
CA VAL A 271 -22.69 -8.97 -11.41
C VAL A 271 -21.71 -10.13 -11.51
N SER A 272 -22.20 -11.29 -11.94
CA SER A 272 -21.38 -12.43 -12.31
C SER A 272 -21.03 -12.37 -13.81
N GLY A 273 -19.83 -12.82 -14.15
CA GLY A 273 -19.34 -12.90 -15.51
C GLY A 273 -19.46 -14.28 -16.16
N ASP A 274 -18.95 -14.36 -17.38
CA ASP A 274 -18.99 -15.59 -18.19
C ASP A 274 -17.62 -16.28 -18.24
N LEU A 275 -16.53 -15.59 -17.88
CA LEU A 275 -15.22 -16.20 -17.81
C LEU A 275 -15.15 -17.16 -16.62
N PRO A 276 -14.66 -18.40 -16.80
CA PRO A 276 -14.46 -19.33 -15.70
C PRO A 276 -13.63 -18.71 -14.58
N SER A 277 -14.07 -18.95 -13.34
CA SER A 277 -13.36 -18.55 -12.13
C SER A 277 -12.39 -19.64 -11.70
N HIS A 278 -11.25 -19.23 -11.16
CA HIS A 278 -10.32 -20.15 -10.48
C HIS A 278 -10.82 -20.60 -9.11
N GLY A 279 -11.92 -20.01 -8.63
CA GLY A 279 -12.47 -20.25 -7.31
C GLY A 279 -11.53 -19.71 -6.23
N ALA A 280 -11.52 -20.38 -5.08
CA ALA A 280 -10.53 -20.08 -4.05
C ALA A 280 -9.16 -20.55 -4.55
N TYR A 281 -8.27 -19.60 -4.87
CA TYR A 281 -6.86 -19.90 -5.03
C TYR A 281 -6.42 -20.66 -3.79
N GLN A 282 -5.79 -21.82 -3.98
CA GLN A 282 -5.12 -22.46 -2.86
C GLN A 282 -4.11 -21.42 -2.39
N ALA A 283 -4.23 -21.01 -1.12
CA ALA A 283 -3.16 -20.28 -0.49
C ALA A 283 -1.95 -21.16 -0.73
N HIS A 284 -1.03 -20.69 -1.57
CA HIS A 284 0.31 -21.22 -1.51
C HIS A 284 0.62 -21.15 -0.03
N ALA A 285 0.86 -22.32 0.60
CA ALA A 285 1.80 -22.34 1.68
C ALA A 285 2.91 -21.49 1.13
N ARG A 286 3.09 -20.26 1.67
CA ARG A 286 4.19 -19.40 1.25
C ARG A 286 5.30 -20.39 1.18
N ARG A 287 5.80 -20.66 -0.03
CA ARG A 287 6.98 -21.46 -0.12
C ARG A 287 7.88 -20.63 0.77
N SER A 288 8.23 -21.19 1.94
CA SER A 288 9.54 -20.91 2.46
C SER A 288 10.38 -20.88 1.22
N LEU A 289 11.12 -19.80 0.97
CA LEU A 289 12.05 -19.72 -0.15
C LEU A 289 13.15 -20.81 -0.03
N ASN A 290 12.83 -22.00 0.49
CA ASN A 290 13.44 -23.26 0.19
C ASN A 290 13.23 -23.51 -1.30
N SER A 291 14.24 -23.05 -2.04
CA SER A 291 14.54 -23.34 -3.43
C SER A 291 13.49 -22.88 -4.44
N ILE A 292 13.50 -21.59 -4.78
CA ILE A 292 13.80 -21.31 -6.19
C ILE A 292 15.15 -21.97 -6.37
N LYS A 293 15.27 -22.99 -7.24
CA LYS A 293 16.60 -23.33 -7.74
C LYS A 293 17.07 -22.07 -8.46
N VAL A 294 17.73 -21.18 -7.73
CA VAL A 294 18.60 -20.19 -8.31
C VAL A 294 19.41 -20.98 -9.31
N LYS A 295 19.38 -20.58 -10.58
CA LYS A 295 20.16 -21.25 -11.61
C LYS A 295 21.62 -20.90 -11.31
N MET A 296 22.18 -21.58 -10.32
CA MET A 296 23.56 -21.41 -9.87
C MET A 296 24.42 -21.70 -11.08
N THR A 297 25.35 -20.79 -11.37
CA THR A 297 26.24 -20.99 -12.51
C THR A 297 26.97 -22.32 -12.28
N PRO A 298 26.98 -23.24 -13.27
CA PRO A 298 27.73 -24.49 -13.15
C PRO A 298 29.19 -24.18 -12.83
N PRO A 299 29.82 -24.81 -11.81
CA PRO A 299 31.17 -24.44 -11.38
C PRO A 299 32.23 -24.44 -12.50
N ASN A 300 32.05 -25.29 -13.52
CA ASN A 300 32.91 -25.36 -14.70
C ASN A 300 32.77 -24.17 -15.66
N GLU A 301 31.66 -23.44 -15.62
CA GLU A 301 31.40 -22.26 -16.48
C GLU A 301 31.82 -20.94 -15.82
N ILE A 302 31.94 -20.91 -14.49
CA ILE A 302 32.25 -19.69 -13.73
C ILE A 302 33.59 -19.05 -14.15
N PRO A 303 34.71 -19.78 -14.27
CA PRO A 303 35.99 -19.17 -14.65
C PRO A 303 35.91 -18.43 -15.98
N ALA A 304 35.33 -19.06 -17.01
CA ALA A 304 35.21 -18.47 -18.34
C ALA A 304 34.29 -17.23 -18.33
N LEU A 305 33.22 -17.26 -17.54
CA LEU A 305 32.31 -16.13 -17.39
C LEU A 305 32.99 -14.95 -16.70
N ILE A 306 33.72 -15.18 -15.61
CA ILE A 306 34.46 -14.12 -14.90
C ILE A 306 35.60 -13.59 -15.77
N ASP A 307 36.36 -14.45 -16.46
CA ASP A 307 37.42 -14.03 -17.39
C ASP A 307 36.88 -13.13 -18.51
N ALA A 308 35.71 -13.46 -19.05
CA ALA A 308 35.04 -12.64 -20.06
C ALA A 308 34.60 -11.29 -19.49
N ALA A 309 34.00 -11.27 -18.30
CA ALA A 309 33.58 -10.05 -17.62
C ALA A 309 34.77 -9.12 -17.32
N VAL A 310 35.87 -9.67 -16.80
CA VAL A 310 37.10 -8.91 -16.53
C VAL A 310 37.73 -8.36 -17.81
N LYS A 311 37.78 -9.16 -18.89
CA LYS A 311 38.24 -8.67 -20.22
C LYS A 311 37.37 -7.53 -20.77
N SER A 312 36.08 -7.51 -20.43
CA SER A 312 35.16 -6.43 -20.81
C SER A 312 35.21 -5.21 -19.88
N GLY A 313 36.06 -5.23 -18.85
CA GLY A 313 36.28 -4.12 -17.93
C GLY A 313 35.52 -4.19 -16.60
N SER A 314 34.84 -5.31 -16.30
CA SER A 314 34.24 -5.53 -14.97
C SER A 314 35.32 -5.89 -13.93
N SER A 315 35.14 -5.49 -12.67
CA SER A 315 36.00 -5.92 -11.57
C SER A 315 35.41 -7.16 -10.88
N LEU A 316 36.24 -7.91 -10.16
CA LEU A 316 35.78 -9.04 -9.33
C LEU A 316 34.75 -8.58 -8.29
N ASP A 317 34.95 -7.38 -7.74
CA ASP A 317 34.05 -6.73 -6.77
C ASP A 317 32.67 -6.44 -7.38
N GLN A 318 32.64 -5.90 -8.60
CA GLN A 318 31.40 -5.64 -9.31
C GLN A 318 30.68 -6.95 -9.66
N GLU A 319 31.42 -7.98 -10.05
CA GLU A 319 30.88 -9.31 -10.29
C GLU A 319 30.33 -9.96 -9.02
N LEU A 320 30.91 -9.68 -7.85
CA LEU A 320 30.44 -10.20 -6.57
C LEU A 320 29.07 -9.61 -6.21
N ILE A 321 28.90 -8.30 -6.41
CA ILE A 321 27.61 -7.63 -6.22
C ILE A 321 26.58 -8.16 -7.22
N ASN A 322 26.96 -8.33 -8.49
CA ASN A 322 26.09 -8.90 -9.52
C ASN A 322 25.65 -10.33 -9.17
N ALA A 323 26.57 -11.17 -8.70
CA ALA A 323 26.26 -12.53 -8.26
C ALA A 323 25.34 -12.52 -7.02
N THR A 324 25.54 -11.58 -6.10
CA THR A 324 24.68 -11.38 -4.92
C THR A 324 23.25 -10.98 -5.30
N LEU A 325 23.08 -10.05 -6.23
CA LEU A 325 21.78 -9.64 -6.77
C LEU A 325 21.05 -10.79 -7.48
N GLN A 326 21.80 -11.74 -8.03
CA GLN A 326 21.30 -12.96 -8.67
C GLN A 326 21.16 -14.13 -7.68
N THR A 327 21.56 -13.94 -6.41
CA THR A 327 21.61 -14.99 -5.38
C THR A 327 22.45 -16.23 -5.77
N ASP A 328 23.43 -16.06 -6.68
CA ASP A 328 24.25 -17.15 -7.22
C ASP A 328 25.43 -17.48 -6.30
N THR A 329 25.19 -18.36 -5.33
CA THR A 329 26.17 -18.69 -4.29
C THR A 329 27.44 -19.35 -4.81
N ASN A 330 27.38 -20.12 -5.92
CA ASN A 330 28.59 -20.69 -6.51
C ASN A 330 29.52 -19.59 -7.04
N ARG A 331 28.95 -18.60 -7.71
CA ARG A 331 29.73 -17.49 -8.28
C ARG A 331 30.23 -16.55 -7.19
N ILE A 332 29.43 -16.31 -6.14
CA ILE A 332 29.88 -15.59 -4.94
C ILE A 332 31.08 -16.29 -4.32
N GLU A 333 30.99 -17.59 -4.06
CA GLU A 333 32.08 -18.37 -3.46
C GLU A 333 33.35 -18.34 -4.32
N TYR A 334 33.20 -18.57 -5.64
CA TYR A 334 34.32 -18.48 -6.57
C TYR A 334 34.98 -17.10 -6.53
N LEU A 335 34.20 -16.01 -6.62
CA LEU A 335 34.73 -14.65 -6.64
C LEU A 335 35.49 -14.31 -5.36
N LEU A 336 34.97 -14.70 -4.19
CA LEU A 336 35.62 -14.48 -2.91
C LEU A 336 36.93 -15.28 -2.79
N GLN A 337 36.96 -16.52 -3.26
CA GLN A 337 38.18 -17.34 -3.30
C GLN A 337 39.25 -16.77 -4.25
N HIS A 338 38.85 -15.99 -5.25
CA HIS A 338 39.74 -15.39 -6.25
C HIS A 338 40.01 -13.90 -6.00
N GLY A 339 39.71 -13.40 -4.79
CA GLY A 339 40.16 -12.09 -4.32
C GLY A 339 39.19 -10.94 -4.53
N ALA A 340 37.90 -11.19 -4.81
CA ALA A 340 36.88 -10.15 -4.69
C ALA A 340 36.80 -9.67 -3.23
N ASP A 341 36.75 -8.36 -3.02
CA ASP A 341 36.58 -7.80 -1.68
C ASP A 341 35.10 -7.89 -1.26
N ILE A 342 34.83 -8.65 -0.21
CA ILE A 342 33.49 -8.85 0.38
C ILE A 342 32.82 -7.52 0.79
N ASN A 343 33.62 -6.50 1.07
CA ASN A 343 33.20 -5.18 1.52
C ASN A 343 33.29 -4.10 0.44
N ALA A 344 33.60 -4.49 -0.80
CA ALA A 344 33.58 -3.57 -1.92
C ALA A 344 32.20 -2.94 -2.10
N LYS A 345 32.21 -1.69 -2.58
CA LYS A 345 31.03 -0.87 -2.74
C LYS A 345 30.78 -0.61 -4.21
N ASP A 346 29.50 -0.68 -4.61
CA ASP A 346 29.08 -0.23 -5.94
C ASP A 346 29.04 1.31 -6.05
N VAL A 347 28.55 1.80 -7.18
CA VAL A 347 28.40 3.23 -7.47
C VAL A 347 27.43 3.96 -6.51
N GLU A 348 26.53 3.24 -5.85
CA GLU A 348 25.62 3.77 -4.82
C GLU A 348 26.24 3.65 -3.41
N GLY A 349 27.46 3.14 -3.31
CA GLY A 349 28.15 2.91 -2.04
C GLY A 349 27.71 1.62 -1.34
N MET A 350 26.89 0.78 -1.97
CA MET A 350 26.33 -0.41 -1.35
C MET A 350 27.25 -1.62 -1.48
N THR A 351 27.30 -2.42 -0.41
CA THR A 351 28.00 -3.70 -0.38
C THR A 351 27.09 -4.86 -0.75
N SER A 352 27.68 -6.02 -1.04
CA SER A 352 26.93 -7.28 -1.24
C SER A 352 25.97 -7.58 -0.09
N LEU A 353 26.38 -7.35 1.16
CA LEU A 353 25.51 -7.56 2.32
C LEU A 353 24.28 -6.64 2.31
N MET A 354 24.43 -5.36 1.94
CA MET A 354 23.32 -4.40 1.85
C MET A 354 22.31 -4.78 0.77
N HIS A 355 22.76 -5.41 -0.31
CA HIS A 355 21.87 -5.98 -1.32
C HIS A 355 21.20 -7.26 -0.82
N ALA A 356 21.95 -8.17 -0.20
CA ALA A 356 21.44 -9.46 0.27
C ALA A 356 20.31 -9.31 1.30
N VAL A 357 20.43 -8.39 2.25
CA VAL A 357 19.40 -8.18 3.30
C VAL A 357 18.03 -7.74 2.76
N LYS A 358 17.95 -7.27 1.51
CA LYS A 358 16.68 -6.93 0.84
C LYS A 358 15.91 -8.18 0.38
N THR A 359 16.56 -9.36 0.31
CA THR A 359 15.98 -10.61 -0.22
C THR A 359 15.39 -11.55 0.83
N THR A 360 15.57 -11.26 2.14
CA THR A 360 15.24 -12.14 3.29
C THR A 360 15.89 -13.54 3.29
N ASP A 361 16.78 -13.84 2.34
CA ASP A 361 17.52 -15.11 2.31
C ASP A 361 18.60 -15.12 3.41
N LEU A 362 18.25 -15.74 4.54
CA LEU A 362 19.15 -15.87 5.68
C LEU A 362 20.41 -16.71 5.36
N THR A 363 20.35 -17.61 4.37
CA THR A 363 21.50 -18.44 3.99
C THR A 363 22.54 -17.59 3.28
N LEU A 364 22.09 -16.80 2.29
CA LEU A 364 22.96 -15.84 1.60
C LEU A 364 23.54 -14.81 2.56
N ILE A 365 22.69 -14.20 3.41
CA ILE A 365 23.13 -13.20 4.39
C ILE A 365 24.15 -13.81 5.36
N ASN A 366 23.89 -15.00 5.90
CA ASN A 366 24.81 -15.68 6.81
C ASN A 366 26.13 -16.04 6.11
N GLY A 367 26.07 -16.53 4.87
CA GLY A 367 27.27 -16.85 4.09
C GLY A 367 28.16 -15.62 3.87
N LEU A 368 27.60 -14.49 3.44
CA LEU A 368 28.37 -13.24 3.28
C LEU A 368 28.99 -12.78 4.61
N LEU A 369 28.25 -12.87 5.72
CA LEU A 369 28.75 -12.52 7.05
C LEU A 369 29.86 -13.47 7.54
N GLU A 370 29.75 -14.77 7.28
CA GLU A 370 30.80 -15.77 7.59
C GLU A 370 32.07 -15.54 6.77
N TYR A 371 31.93 -15.04 5.54
CA TYR A 371 33.04 -14.58 4.70
C TYR A 371 33.60 -13.21 5.10
N GLY A 372 33.10 -12.59 6.17
CA GLY A 372 33.66 -11.35 6.73
C GLY A 372 33.04 -10.05 6.20
N ALA A 373 31.82 -10.09 5.64
CA ALA A 373 31.08 -8.88 5.32
C ALA A 373 30.83 -8.05 6.59
N ASP A 374 31.18 -6.77 6.57
CA ASP A 374 30.96 -5.86 7.69
C ASP A 374 29.53 -5.27 7.64
N PRO A 375 28.66 -5.59 8.63
CA PRO A 375 27.29 -5.07 8.67
C PRO A 375 27.19 -3.58 9.00
N ASN A 376 28.30 -2.94 9.39
CA ASN A 376 28.37 -1.56 9.85
C ASN A 376 28.82 -0.56 8.79
N LEU A 377 29.22 -1.05 7.60
CA LEU A 377 29.51 -0.17 6.49
C LEU A 377 28.27 0.64 6.13
N GLN A 378 28.50 1.85 5.64
CA GLN A 378 27.47 2.80 5.22
C GLN A 378 27.59 3.08 3.73
N ASP A 379 26.47 3.11 3.02
CA ASP A 379 26.42 3.53 1.62
C ASP A 379 26.54 5.06 1.46
N ASN A 380 26.34 5.57 0.25
CA ASN A 380 26.50 7.00 -0.04
C ASN A 380 25.47 7.89 0.66
N ASP A 381 24.40 7.31 1.23
CA ASP A 381 23.40 8.03 2.03
C ASP A 381 23.57 7.78 3.54
N GLY A 382 24.64 7.08 3.94
CA GLY A 382 24.88 6.70 5.32
C GLY A 382 24.12 5.45 5.76
N TRP A 383 23.48 4.68 4.86
CA TRP A 383 22.66 3.55 5.27
C TRP A 383 23.49 2.29 5.51
N THR A 384 23.21 1.61 6.63
CA THR A 384 23.79 0.29 6.95
C THR A 384 22.91 -0.84 6.43
N ALA A 385 23.44 -2.08 6.43
CA ALA A 385 22.64 -3.27 6.10
C ALA A 385 21.37 -3.38 6.97
N SER A 386 21.48 -3.06 8.26
CA SER A 386 20.34 -3.05 9.19
C SER A 386 19.25 -2.06 8.77
N MET A 387 19.61 -0.88 8.25
CA MET A 387 18.63 0.12 7.80
C MET A 387 17.89 -0.36 6.53
N HIS A 388 18.60 -0.96 5.58
CA HIS A 388 18.00 -1.56 4.39
C HIS A 388 17.05 -2.73 4.73
N ALA A 389 17.35 -3.50 5.77
CA ALA A 389 16.55 -4.64 6.21
C ALA A 389 15.21 -4.27 6.88
N VAL A 390 15.04 -3.01 7.34
CA VAL A 390 13.84 -2.57 8.09
C VAL A 390 12.54 -2.81 7.30
N ARG A 391 12.54 -2.56 5.99
CA ARG A 391 11.33 -2.66 5.14
C ARG A 391 10.71 -4.06 5.13
N GLN A 392 11.54 -5.10 5.24
CA GLN A 392 11.08 -6.49 5.20
C GLN A 392 10.40 -6.92 6.50
N ASN A 393 10.62 -6.18 7.60
CA ASN A 393 10.06 -6.46 8.92
C ASN A 393 10.32 -7.91 9.41
N ASP A 394 11.45 -8.50 8.99
CA ASP A 394 11.89 -9.82 9.45
C ASP A 394 12.94 -9.69 10.56
N GLY A 395 12.51 -9.92 11.80
CA GLY A 395 13.39 -9.88 12.96
C GLY A 395 14.51 -10.94 12.94
N LYS A 396 14.41 -12.00 12.12
CA LYS A 396 15.48 -12.99 11.98
C LYS A 396 16.73 -12.38 11.35
N VAL A 397 16.56 -11.49 10.36
CA VAL A 397 17.68 -10.76 9.74
C VAL A 397 18.40 -9.91 10.78
N MET A 398 17.67 -9.16 11.62
CA MET A 398 18.28 -8.35 12.68
C MET A 398 19.03 -9.21 13.70
N ARG A 399 18.45 -10.35 14.11
CA ARG A 399 19.11 -11.30 15.00
C ARG A 399 20.38 -11.91 14.40
N LEU A 400 20.39 -12.13 13.08
CA LEU A 400 21.56 -12.63 12.37
C LEU A 400 22.64 -11.54 12.28
N LEU A 401 22.29 -10.33 11.82
CA LEU A 401 23.21 -9.20 11.76
C LEU A 401 23.84 -8.90 13.14
N ALA A 402 23.05 -8.94 14.21
CA ALA A 402 23.55 -8.77 15.58
C ALA A 402 24.55 -9.85 16.01
N LYS A 403 24.42 -11.10 15.53
CA LYS A 403 25.39 -12.17 15.80
C LYS A 403 26.78 -11.81 15.26
N PHE A 404 26.82 -11.03 14.19
CA PHE A 404 28.03 -10.50 13.54
C PHE A 404 28.29 -9.04 13.91
N GLN A 405 27.90 -8.62 15.12
CA GLN A 405 28.24 -7.31 15.70
C GLN A 405 27.71 -6.10 14.91
N ALA A 406 26.55 -6.23 14.26
CA ALA A 406 25.85 -5.07 13.69
C ALA A 406 25.47 -4.06 14.78
N ASN A 407 25.85 -2.81 14.57
CA ASN A 407 25.54 -1.67 15.41
C ASN A 407 24.27 -0.98 14.91
N PHE A 408 23.17 -1.18 15.62
CA PHE A 408 21.87 -0.58 15.29
C PHE A 408 21.76 0.91 15.65
N ASP A 409 22.74 1.46 16.38
CA ASP A 409 22.77 2.85 16.82
C ASP A 409 23.45 3.79 15.80
N LEU A 410 24.06 3.24 14.74
CA LEU A 410 24.61 4.06 13.65
C LEU A 410 23.51 4.90 13.01
N LEU A 411 23.86 6.13 12.63
CA LEU A 411 22.94 7.07 11.99
C LEU A 411 23.30 7.25 10.52
N ASN A 412 22.28 7.25 9.66
CA ASN A 412 22.45 7.68 8.28
C ASN A 412 22.67 9.20 8.19
N TYR A 413 22.91 9.74 6.99
CA TYR A 413 23.17 11.18 6.83
C TYR A 413 21.95 12.07 7.09
N GLN A 414 20.76 11.48 7.19
CA GLN A 414 19.54 12.16 7.65
C GLN A 414 19.37 12.09 9.18
N GLY A 415 20.32 11.48 9.89
CA GLY A 415 20.33 11.35 11.34
C GLY A 415 19.40 10.26 11.88
N PHE A 416 19.01 9.26 11.09
CA PHE A 416 18.13 8.17 11.55
C PHE A 416 18.91 6.88 11.81
N SER A 417 18.58 6.21 12.92
CA SER A 417 19.05 4.85 13.22
C SER A 417 18.12 3.79 12.62
N ALA A 418 18.59 2.54 12.54
CA ALA A 418 17.75 1.43 12.09
C ALA A 418 16.50 1.25 12.98
N LEU A 419 16.65 1.36 14.30
CA LEU A 419 15.53 1.33 15.25
C LEU A 419 14.56 2.51 15.02
N GLY A 420 15.10 3.70 14.77
CA GLY A 420 14.33 4.88 14.41
C GLY A 420 13.41 4.70 13.22
N LEU A 421 14.00 4.25 12.12
CA LEU A 421 13.28 3.92 10.88
C LEU A 421 12.22 2.85 11.14
N ALA A 422 12.54 1.82 11.91
CA ALA A 422 11.58 0.77 12.26
C ALA A 422 10.38 1.31 13.07
N VAL A 423 10.60 2.21 14.02
CA VAL A 423 9.53 2.81 14.82
C VAL A 423 8.68 3.74 13.95
N GLN A 424 9.30 4.57 13.11
CA GLN A 424 8.63 5.48 12.19
C GLN A 424 7.72 4.73 11.20
N ASP A 425 8.22 3.62 10.63
CA ASP A 425 7.52 2.83 9.63
C ASP A 425 6.60 1.74 10.22
N ASN A 426 6.43 1.72 11.55
CA ASN A 426 5.64 0.73 12.29
C ASN A 426 6.06 -0.73 12.01
N ARG A 427 7.38 -0.98 11.98
CA ARG A 427 8.01 -2.29 11.75
C ARG A 427 8.37 -2.96 13.07
N SER A 428 7.34 -3.37 13.82
CA SER A 428 7.50 -3.82 15.20
C SER A 428 8.40 -5.05 15.37
N ASN A 429 8.42 -5.99 14.42
CA ASN A 429 9.21 -7.22 14.56
C ASN A 429 10.71 -6.94 14.56
N VAL A 430 11.16 -6.06 13.66
CA VAL A 430 12.57 -5.67 13.58
C VAL A 430 12.95 -4.70 14.69
N ALA A 431 12.05 -3.81 15.10
CA ALA A 431 12.26 -2.93 16.27
C ALA A 431 12.50 -3.75 17.54
N VAL A 432 11.62 -4.71 17.86
CA VAL A 432 11.78 -5.60 19.01
C VAL A 432 13.07 -6.43 18.89
N ALA A 433 13.35 -7.00 17.70
CA ALA A 433 14.56 -7.78 17.50
C ALA A 433 15.85 -6.99 17.69
N MET A 434 15.88 -5.70 17.31
CA MET A 434 17.02 -4.82 17.54
C MET A 434 17.17 -4.49 19.04
N LEU A 435 16.06 -4.19 19.72
CA LEU A 435 16.04 -3.93 21.17
C LEU A 435 16.51 -5.15 21.98
N ASP A 436 16.04 -6.36 21.63
CA ASP A 436 16.50 -7.64 22.20
C ASP A 436 18.01 -7.86 22.04
N ARG A 437 18.62 -7.20 21.05
CA ARG A 437 20.03 -7.30 20.72
C ARG A 437 20.82 -6.05 21.09
N GLY A 438 20.29 -5.24 22.00
CA GLY A 438 21.02 -4.16 22.65
C GLY A 438 21.00 -2.82 21.90
N ALA A 439 20.14 -2.64 20.89
CA ALA A 439 19.91 -1.32 20.31
C ALA A 439 19.41 -0.34 21.38
N LYS A 440 19.94 0.88 21.39
CA LYS A 440 19.55 1.89 22.39
C LYS A 440 18.17 2.43 22.09
N ALA A 441 17.27 2.33 23.07
CA ALA A 441 15.91 2.86 22.95
C ALA A 441 15.83 4.40 22.99
N SER A 442 16.94 5.10 23.19
CA SER A 442 17.04 6.56 23.37
C SER A 442 18.01 7.24 22.39
N VAL A 443 18.27 6.65 21.21
CA VAL A 443 19.07 7.32 20.18
C VAL A 443 18.36 8.59 19.70
N VAL A 444 19.03 9.73 19.74
CA VAL A 444 18.48 11.00 19.24
C VAL A 444 18.65 11.05 17.72
N MET A 445 17.59 11.41 17.00
CA MET A 445 17.52 11.28 15.53
C MET A 445 17.02 12.54 14.83
N GLY A 446 17.66 12.79 13.68
CA GLY A 446 17.45 13.95 12.82
C GLY A 446 17.74 15.28 13.51
N ASP A 447 17.74 16.36 12.74
CA ASP A 447 18.02 17.71 13.26
C ASP A 447 16.98 18.19 14.28
N SER A 448 15.79 17.60 14.23
CA SER A 448 14.72 17.88 15.19
C SER A 448 14.90 17.17 16.54
N GLY A 449 15.90 16.29 16.69
CA GLY A 449 16.24 15.65 17.97
C GLY A 449 15.18 14.65 18.46
N TYR A 450 14.54 13.90 17.58
CA TYR A 450 13.52 12.92 17.98
C TYR A 450 14.15 11.67 18.58
N THR A 451 13.61 11.17 19.69
CA THR A 451 13.95 9.83 20.22
C THR A 451 12.91 8.82 19.74
N PRO A 452 13.19 7.50 19.74
CA PRO A 452 12.24 6.49 19.29
C PRO A 452 10.91 6.60 20.04
N LEU A 453 10.94 6.92 21.34
CA LEU A 453 9.73 7.07 22.16
C LEU A 453 8.90 8.29 21.71
N ILE A 454 9.54 9.41 21.37
CA ILE A 454 8.84 10.59 20.84
C ILE A 454 8.24 10.27 19.47
N ILE A 455 8.94 9.51 18.61
CA ILE A 455 8.39 9.05 17.31
C ILE A 455 7.16 8.16 17.53
N ALA A 456 7.25 7.17 18.42
CA ALA A 456 6.13 6.28 18.75
C ALA A 456 4.91 7.07 19.26
N ALA A 457 5.15 8.08 20.10
CA ALA A 457 4.08 8.95 20.60
C ALA A 457 3.46 9.83 19.51
N LYS A 458 4.28 10.40 18.61
CA LYS A 458 3.79 11.14 17.44
C LYS A 458 2.89 10.27 16.55
N ALA A 459 3.24 9.00 16.39
CA ALA A 459 2.48 8.02 15.61
C ALA A 459 1.24 7.46 16.34
N GLY A 460 1.07 7.71 17.65
CA GLY A 460 0.02 7.08 18.45
C GLY A 460 0.21 5.57 18.64
N ASN A 461 1.45 5.07 18.53
CA ASN A 461 1.75 3.66 18.67
C ASN A 461 2.03 3.29 20.12
N LYS A 462 0.97 3.13 20.92
CA LYS A 462 1.05 2.77 22.35
C LYS A 462 1.87 1.52 22.60
N VAL A 463 1.69 0.47 21.77
CA VAL A 463 2.40 -0.81 21.94
C VAL A 463 3.91 -0.59 21.80
N MET A 464 4.34 0.11 20.75
CA MET A 464 5.75 0.41 20.57
C MET A 464 6.30 1.33 21.65
N ALA A 465 5.54 2.35 22.09
CA ALA A 465 5.93 3.20 23.21
C ALA A 465 6.13 2.39 24.49
N GLN A 466 5.23 1.44 24.79
CA GLN A 466 5.35 0.54 25.93
C GLN A 466 6.61 -0.33 25.83
N THR A 467 6.86 -0.92 24.66
CA THR A 467 8.08 -1.70 24.42
C THR A 467 9.31 -0.83 24.65
N LEU A 468 9.41 0.36 24.03
CA LEU A 468 10.57 1.23 24.20
C LEU A 468 10.83 1.59 25.66
N LEU A 469 9.79 1.88 26.45
CA LEU A 469 9.90 2.14 27.89
C LEU A 469 10.42 0.91 28.65
N GLN A 470 9.97 -0.30 28.30
CA GLN A 470 10.48 -1.54 28.90
C GLN A 470 11.97 -1.77 28.61
N TYR A 471 12.47 -1.32 27.46
CA TYR A 471 13.89 -1.36 27.10
C TYR A 471 14.65 -0.08 27.51
N GLY A 472 14.09 0.71 28.44
CA GLY A 472 14.81 1.81 29.09
C GLY A 472 14.76 3.15 28.34
N ALA A 473 13.86 3.34 27.38
CA ALA A 473 13.61 4.68 26.83
C ALA A 473 13.18 5.65 27.94
N LYS A 474 13.71 6.87 27.90
CA LYS A 474 13.46 7.86 28.95
C LYS A 474 12.21 8.68 28.61
N PRO A 475 11.16 8.69 29.46
CA PRO A 475 9.90 9.36 29.16
C PRO A 475 9.99 10.89 29.12
N ASN A 476 11.07 11.46 29.67
CA ASN A 476 11.28 12.90 29.83
C ASN A 476 12.26 13.52 28.83
N GLU A 477 12.74 12.74 27.85
CA GLU A 477 13.57 13.31 26.78
C GLU A 477 12.77 14.31 25.95
N GLN A 478 13.44 15.39 25.56
CA GLN A 478 12.88 16.48 24.77
C GLN A 478 13.55 16.51 23.41
N ASN A 479 12.75 16.75 22.37
CA ASN A 479 13.28 17.06 21.05
C ASN A 479 13.79 18.51 20.97
N ALA A 480 14.30 18.95 19.81
CA ALA A 480 14.84 20.31 19.63
C ALA A 480 13.83 21.44 19.91
N GLY A 481 12.52 21.16 19.76
CA GLY A 481 11.44 22.08 20.13
C GLY A 481 11.02 22.03 21.60
N GLY A 482 11.69 21.23 22.42
CA GLY A 482 11.35 20.99 23.82
C GLY A 482 10.16 20.03 24.01
N PHE A 483 9.68 19.36 22.96
CA PHE A 483 8.52 18.46 23.08
C PHE A 483 8.94 17.09 23.64
N THR A 484 8.21 16.63 24.66
CA THR A 484 8.31 15.25 25.18
C THR A 484 7.29 14.33 24.51
N ALA A 485 7.44 13.02 24.69
CA ALA A 485 6.45 12.04 24.26
C ALA A 485 5.06 12.32 24.88
N LEU A 486 5.02 12.76 26.15
CA LEU A 486 3.77 13.08 26.85
C LEU A 486 3.02 14.25 26.21
N MET A 487 3.75 15.28 25.77
CA MET A 487 3.15 16.42 25.08
C MET A 487 2.52 16.01 23.74
N LEU A 488 3.17 15.12 22.98
CA LEU A 488 2.61 14.63 21.72
C LEU A 488 1.41 13.70 21.94
N ALA A 489 1.42 12.87 22.98
CA ALA A 489 0.27 12.06 23.37
C ALA A 489 -0.93 12.94 23.77
N ALA A 490 -0.66 14.02 24.53
CA ALA A 490 -1.66 14.98 24.96
C ALA A 490 -2.28 15.74 23.78
N ALA A 491 -1.46 16.22 22.83
CA ALA A 491 -1.94 16.88 21.59
C ALA A 491 -2.88 15.98 20.77
N ARG A 492 -2.63 14.67 20.77
CA ARG A 492 -3.44 13.67 20.04
C ARG A 492 -4.69 13.22 20.79
N ASN A 493 -4.91 13.71 22.00
CA ASN A 493 -5.94 13.22 22.90
C ASN A 493 -5.84 11.69 23.17
N ASP A 494 -4.63 11.14 23.14
CA ASP A 494 -4.37 9.71 23.33
C ASP A 494 -4.26 9.40 24.83
N VAL A 495 -5.42 9.28 25.47
CA VAL A 495 -5.63 8.95 26.89
C VAL A 495 -4.76 7.79 27.36
N ASP A 496 -4.73 6.75 26.56
CA ASP A 496 -4.06 5.49 26.87
C ASP A 496 -2.54 5.64 26.90
N LEU A 497 -2.00 6.38 25.93
CA LEU A 497 -0.58 6.70 25.88
C LEU A 497 -0.19 7.72 26.95
N VAL A 498 -1.04 8.70 27.25
CA VAL A 498 -0.85 9.64 28.37
C VAL A 498 -0.72 8.87 29.69
N HIS A 499 -1.66 7.95 29.98
CA HIS A 499 -1.59 7.10 31.16
C HIS A 499 -0.31 6.25 31.22
N LEU A 500 0.06 5.61 30.10
CA LEU A 500 1.27 4.81 30.01
C LEU A 500 2.52 5.64 30.34
N LEU A 501 2.65 6.83 29.75
CA LEU A 501 3.81 7.70 29.91
C LEU A 501 3.90 8.23 31.34
N VAL A 502 2.80 8.72 31.92
CA VAL A 502 2.78 9.20 33.32
C VAL A 502 3.11 8.06 34.28
N LYS A 503 2.50 6.88 34.11
CA LYS A 503 2.81 5.68 34.91
C LYS A 503 4.28 5.28 34.81
N SER A 504 4.92 5.55 33.67
CA SER A 504 6.34 5.27 33.42
C SER A 504 7.28 6.39 33.87
N GLY A 505 6.77 7.41 34.57
CA GLY A 505 7.58 8.49 35.16
C GLY A 505 7.70 9.76 34.31
N ALA A 506 6.82 9.97 33.33
CA ALA A 506 6.76 11.23 32.60
C ALA A 506 6.38 12.39 33.54
N ASN A 507 7.17 13.47 33.51
CA ASN A 507 6.94 14.69 34.27
C ASN A 507 5.97 15.60 33.49
N THR A 508 4.80 15.84 34.07
CA THR A 508 3.73 16.66 33.50
C THR A 508 4.07 18.15 33.41
N GLU A 509 5.08 18.59 34.16
CA GLU A 509 5.46 20.00 34.30
C GLU A 509 6.61 20.42 33.38
N ILE A 510 7.17 19.49 32.58
CA ILE A 510 8.16 19.86 31.56
C ILE A 510 7.51 20.81 30.55
N GLN A 511 8.25 21.85 30.15
CA GLN A 511 7.81 22.85 29.19
C GLN A 511 8.56 22.71 27.87
N SER A 512 7.85 22.87 26.76
CA SER A 512 8.47 23.04 25.45
C SER A 512 9.24 24.36 25.37
N VAL A 513 9.99 24.57 24.28
CA VAL A 513 10.68 25.85 24.04
C VAL A 513 9.69 27.04 24.04
N GLY A 514 8.44 26.79 23.62
CA GLY A 514 7.36 27.78 23.67
C GLY A 514 6.70 27.95 25.05
N GLY A 515 7.26 27.37 26.11
CA GLY A 515 6.74 27.46 27.48
C GLY A 515 5.49 26.61 27.75
N LYS A 516 5.12 25.68 26.85
CA LYS A 516 3.89 24.91 26.95
C LYS A 516 4.13 23.56 27.63
N THR A 517 3.35 23.26 28.66
CA THR A 517 3.29 21.91 29.25
C THR A 517 2.35 20.99 28.46
N ALA A 518 2.35 19.69 28.74
CA ALA A 518 1.42 18.74 28.12
C ALA A 518 -0.05 19.14 28.35
N LYS A 519 -0.37 19.70 29.52
CA LYS A 519 -1.71 20.20 29.87
C LYS A 519 -2.11 21.41 29.02
N MET A 520 -1.20 22.35 28.81
CA MET A 520 -1.45 23.54 27.98
C MET A 520 -1.68 23.12 26.53
N ILE A 521 -0.87 22.20 26.01
CA ILE A 521 -1.03 21.64 24.67
C ILE A 521 -2.38 20.91 24.54
N ALA A 522 -2.77 20.07 25.50
CA ALA A 522 -4.08 19.40 25.46
C ALA A 522 -5.24 20.40 25.40
N ARG A 523 -5.14 21.53 26.12
CA ARG A 523 -6.17 22.59 26.10
C ARG A 523 -6.23 23.30 24.74
N GLU A 524 -5.08 23.64 24.16
CA GLU A 524 -5.00 24.32 22.87
C GLU A 524 -5.52 23.44 21.73
N GLU A 525 -5.22 22.14 21.75
CA GLU A 525 -5.66 21.15 20.76
C GLU A 525 -7.10 20.64 21.02
N ASN A 526 -7.80 21.18 22.02
CA ASN A 526 -9.15 20.74 22.43
C ASN A 526 -9.23 19.23 22.76
N ALA A 527 -8.14 18.66 23.30
CA ALA A 527 -8.00 17.28 23.74
C ALA A 527 -8.58 17.10 25.16
N LYS A 528 -9.90 17.06 25.26
CA LYS A 528 -10.66 17.13 26.53
C LYS A 528 -10.33 16.00 27.49
N GLU A 529 -10.23 14.77 26.99
CA GLU A 529 -10.00 13.57 27.79
C GLU A 529 -8.58 13.53 28.32
N ALA A 530 -7.58 13.82 27.47
CA ALA A 530 -6.19 13.95 27.92
C ALA A 530 -6.01 15.10 28.92
N LEU A 531 -6.69 16.22 28.73
CA LEU A 531 -6.68 17.35 29.67
C LEU A 531 -7.23 16.93 31.04
N ALA A 532 -8.38 16.26 31.08
CA ALA A 532 -8.99 15.79 32.33
C ALA A 532 -8.05 14.83 33.09
N ILE A 533 -7.38 13.93 32.37
CA ILE A 533 -6.42 12.99 32.97
C ILE A 533 -5.20 13.72 33.53
N LEU A 534 -4.62 14.64 32.77
CA LEU A 534 -3.46 15.42 33.22
C LEU A 534 -3.80 16.28 34.44
N GLU A 535 -5.04 16.78 34.55
CA GLU A 535 -5.54 17.47 35.74
C GLU A 535 -5.67 16.56 36.95
N SER A 536 -6.12 15.31 36.77
CA SER A 536 -6.21 14.34 37.86
C SER A 536 -4.85 14.01 38.50
N TYR A 537 -3.76 14.09 37.75
CA TYR A 537 -2.41 13.81 38.25
C TYR A 537 -1.79 14.95 39.09
N GLN A 538 -2.30 16.18 39.00
CA GLN A 538 -1.84 17.28 39.86
C GLN A 538 -2.36 17.16 41.30
N HIS A 539 -3.51 16.50 41.51
CA HIS A 539 -4.15 16.37 42.82
C HIS A 539 -3.64 15.21 43.68
N THR A 540 -2.71 14.38 43.19
CA THR A 540 -2.19 13.21 43.92
C THR A 540 -0.82 13.44 44.57
N LYS A 541 -0.22 14.63 44.42
CA LYS A 541 1.07 15.03 45.03
C LYS A 541 0.95 16.01 46.20
N SER A 542 -0.27 16.31 46.67
CA SER A 542 -0.54 17.19 47.82
C SER A 542 -0.69 16.43 49.12
#